data_AF-A0A0C9RDR9-F1
#
_entry.id   AF-A0A0C9RDR9-F1
#
_cell.length_a   1.000
_cell.length_b   1.000
_cell.length_c   1.000
_cell.angle_alpha   90.00
_cell.angle_beta   90.00
_cell.angle_gamma   90.00
#
_symmetry.space_group_name_H-M   'P 1'
#
loop_
_entity.id
_entity.type
_entity.pdbx_description
1 polymer ?
#
loop_
_entity_poly.entity_id
_entity_poly.type
_entity_poly.pdbx_seq_one_letter_code
_entity_poly.pdbx_strand_id
1 'polypeptide(L)'
;MANFGLSGITVYDDDKTNFDIMKSIIEVDEQEEAFYLLDVEDVVRKHRGWLEKMPRVFPHFALKCNPDPTVVRTIAALNGRYDCASKQEIQLVMECGVSPDRIIFANPIKGISHVRYAKKVGVDRMTVDTTNEVLKLKKLYPEAKLVIRIGIDGFECGMTFSRKFGCEPTMETVKLMSYIKEVGMCLHGFSFHLGSPCWDADAYGRAIETCNQLIKVAESMGFPDCKLIDIGGGISGIDGTSIEQVAASVNAALENVDPSIEIISEPGRYYVETAFTLAACVQGKKVVEEDGVVKQFYYVNDGTYGAFINELLGLRQQLPS
;
A
#
# COMPACT_ATOMS: atom_id res chain seq x y z
N MET A 1 6.65 -26.52 5.51
CA MET A 1 5.99 -25.27 5.90
C MET A 1 7.07 -24.24 6.21
N ALA A 2 7.01 -23.05 5.63
CA ALA A 2 7.96 -21.98 5.96
C ALA A 2 7.76 -21.57 7.42
N ASN A 3 8.84 -21.46 8.19
CA ASN A 3 8.81 -20.96 9.55
C ASN A 3 8.94 -19.43 9.51
N PHE A 4 7.84 -18.71 9.72
CA PHE A 4 7.78 -17.25 9.62
C PHE A 4 8.23 -16.52 10.89
N GLY A 5 8.95 -17.16 11.83
CA GLY A 5 9.60 -16.46 12.95
C GLY A 5 8.67 -15.59 13.80
N LEU A 6 7.46 -16.06 14.09
CA LEU A 6 6.43 -15.35 14.87
C LEU A 6 6.60 -15.52 16.40
N SER A 7 7.80 -15.86 16.88
CA SER A 7 8.09 -16.17 18.29
C SER A 7 7.95 -14.99 19.26
N GLY A 8 7.80 -13.76 18.77
CA GLY A 8 7.62 -12.55 19.57
C GLY A 8 6.14 -12.14 19.78
N ILE A 9 5.18 -12.93 19.28
CA ILE A 9 3.76 -12.67 19.46
C ILE A 9 3.30 -13.30 20.78
N THR A 10 2.71 -12.48 21.65
CA THR A 10 2.03 -12.95 22.86
C THR A 10 0.54 -13.06 22.58
N VAL A 11 -0.07 -14.19 22.96
CA VAL A 11 -1.50 -14.41 22.82
C VAL A 11 -2.19 -14.04 24.13
N TYR A 12 -3.24 -13.23 24.02
CA TYR A 12 -4.10 -12.83 25.14
C TYR A 12 -5.49 -13.45 24.94
N ASP A 13 -6.23 -13.60 26.03
CA ASP A 13 -7.63 -14.04 25.99
C ASP A 13 -8.53 -12.95 25.36
N ASP A 14 -9.58 -13.36 24.66
CA ASP A 14 -10.50 -12.47 23.91
C ASP A 14 -11.24 -11.43 24.78
N ASP A 15 -11.23 -11.59 26.11
CA ASP A 15 -11.84 -10.66 27.05
C ASP A 15 -10.97 -9.43 27.38
N LYS A 16 -9.68 -9.46 26.99
CA LYS A 16 -8.76 -8.34 27.19
C LYS A 16 -8.75 -7.40 26.00
N THR A 17 -8.98 -6.12 26.26
CA THR A 17 -8.81 -5.09 25.23
C THR A 17 -7.33 -4.72 25.05
N ASN A 18 -7.01 -4.09 23.91
CA ASN A 18 -5.69 -3.49 23.67
C ASN A 18 -5.28 -2.53 24.81
N PHE A 19 -6.24 -1.81 25.40
CA PHE A 19 -5.98 -0.92 26.53
C PHE A 19 -5.62 -1.69 27.81
N ASP A 20 -6.31 -2.79 28.10
CA ASP A 20 -6.01 -3.64 29.27
C ASP A 20 -4.62 -4.27 29.15
N ILE A 21 -4.24 -4.70 27.93
CA ILE A 21 -2.91 -5.24 27.62
C ILE A 21 -1.85 -4.16 27.84
N MET A 22 -2.02 -2.97 27.27
CA MET A 22 -1.07 -1.87 27.44
C MET A 22 -0.90 -1.48 28.90
N LYS A 23 -2.00 -1.42 29.66
CA LYS A 23 -1.95 -1.14 31.09
C LYS A 23 -1.12 -2.19 31.84
N SER A 24 -1.28 -3.48 31.50
CA SER A 24 -0.49 -4.55 32.11
C SER A 24 1.01 -4.44 31.80
N ILE A 25 1.38 -4.04 30.57
CA ILE A 25 2.79 -3.81 30.18
C ILE A 25 3.37 -2.64 30.99
N ILE A 26 2.62 -1.54 31.10
CA ILE A 26 3.04 -0.35 31.86
C ILE A 26 3.25 -0.69 33.34
N GLU A 27 2.34 -1.47 33.94
CA GLU A 27 2.43 -1.84 35.35
C GLU A 27 3.54 -2.86 35.65
N VAL A 28 3.82 -3.79 34.73
CA VAL A 28 4.81 -4.87 34.94
C VAL A 28 6.24 -4.40 34.70
N ASP A 29 6.46 -3.59 33.65
CA ASP A 29 7.80 -3.22 33.22
C ASP A 29 8.22 -1.82 33.69
N GLU A 30 7.40 -1.14 34.48
CA GLU A 30 7.56 0.29 34.83
C GLU A 30 7.91 1.12 33.58
N GLN A 31 7.21 0.85 32.47
CA GLN A 31 7.58 1.34 31.15
C GLN A 31 7.43 2.87 31.05
N GLU A 32 8.55 3.58 31.06
CA GLU A 32 8.61 5.04 30.91
C GLU A 32 8.85 5.49 29.46
N GLU A 33 9.31 4.60 28.56
CA GLU A 33 9.51 4.90 27.15
C GLU A 33 8.20 4.76 26.35
N ALA A 34 8.07 5.53 25.28
CA ALA A 34 6.93 5.40 24.37
C ALA A 34 7.03 4.05 23.65
N PHE A 35 5.91 3.34 23.52
CA PHE A 35 5.87 2.06 22.85
C PHE A 35 4.58 1.86 22.07
N TYR A 36 4.64 0.98 21.08
CA TYR A 36 3.48 0.56 20.31
C TYR A 36 3.01 -0.82 20.75
N LEU A 37 1.70 -0.99 20.87
CA LEU A 37 1.06 -2.30 20.79
C LEU A 37 0.64 -2.56 19.34
N LEU A 38 1.13 -3.66 18.76
CA LEU A 38 0.68 -4.19 17.48
C LEU A 38 -0.38 -5.28 17.71
N ASP A 39 -1.62 -4.98 17.32
CA ASP A 39 -2.71 -5.94 17.26
C ASP A 39 -2.59 -6.76 15.96
N VAL A 40 -2.03 -7.96 16.09
CA VAL A 40 -1.86 -8.89 14.96
C VAL A 40 -3.20 -9.43 14.48
N GLU A 41 -4.19 -9.57 15.37
CA GLU A 41 -5.53 -10.03 14.99
C GLU A 41 -6.20 -9.04 14.05
N ASP A 42 -6.04 -7.73 14.28
CA ASP A 42 -6.54 -6.71 13.37
C ASP A 42 -6.01 -6.91 11.94
N VAL A 43 -4.70 -7.10 11.77
CA VAL A 43 -4.07 -7.36 10.46
C VAL A 43 -4.68 -8.60 9.79
N VAL A 44 -4.88 -9.68 10.56
CA VAL A 44 -5.50 -10.93 10.08
C VAL A 44 -6.96 -10.70 9.67
N ARG A 45 -7.73 -9.97 10.46
CA ARG A 45 -9.13 -9.61 10.21
C ARG A 45 -9.26 -8.77 8.94
N LYS A 46 -8.39 -7.78 8.74
CA LYS A 46 -8.33 -6.97 7.50
C LYS A 46 -8.01 -7.85 6.29
N HIS A 47 -7.05 -8.76 6.39
CA HIS A 47 -6.73 -9.67 5.29
C HIS A 47 -7.95 -10.51 4.86
N ARG A 48 -8.62 -11.15 5.83
CA ARG A 48 -9.80 -11.99 5.58
C ARG A 48 -10.96 -11.16 5.02
N GLY A 49 -11.24 -10.02 5.65
CA GLY A 49 -12.29 -9.11 5.23
C GLY A 49 -12.07 -8.56 3.81
N TRP A 50 -10.82 -8.36 3.40
CA TRP A 50 -10.49 -7.99 2.01
C TRP A 50 -10.92 -9.08 1.02
N LEU A 51 -10.48 -10.33 1.27
CA LEU A 51 -10.77 -11.46 0.37
C LEU A 51 -12.27 -11.76 0.30
N GLU A 52 -13.00 -11.58 1.39
CA GLU A 52 -14.45 -11.72 1.43
C GLU A 52 -15.17 -10.63 0.64
N LYS A 53 -14.75 -9.36 0.79
CA LYS A 53 -15.42 -8.21 0.16
C LYS A 53 -15.05 -8.03 -1.32
N MET A 54 -13.82 -8.37 -1.72
CA MET A 54 -13.32 -8.20 -3.09
C MET A 54 -12.64 -9.50 -3.57
N PRO A 55 -13.40 -10.59 -3.80
CA PRO A 55 -12.86 -11.92 -4.06
C PRO A 55 -12.04 -12.05 -5.35
N ARG A 56 -12.21 -11.11 -6.30
CA ARG A 56 -11.41 -11.05 -7.54
C ARG A 56 -10.11 -10.27 -7.41
N VAL A 57 -9.90 -9.55 -6.31
CA VAL A 57 -8.79 -8.58 -6.15
C VAL A 57 -7.78 -9.11 -5.15
N PHE A 58 -6.59 -9.48 -5.62
CA PHE A 58 -5.53 -9.99 -4.74
C PHE A 58 -4.70 -8.84 -4.12
N PRO A 59 -4.68 -8.72 -2.77
CA PRO A 59 -3.98 -7.63 -2.11
C PRO A 59 -2.47 -7.84 -2.08
N HIS A 60 -1.73 -6.83 -2.52
CA HIS A 60 -0.28 -6.68 -2.37
C HIS A 60 -0.02 -5.62 -1.30
N PHE A 61 0.39 -6.02 -0.11
CA PHE A 61 0.64 -5.09 0.99
C PHE A 61 1.74 -4.09 0.60
N ALA A 62 1.40 -2.80 0.62
CA ALA A 62 2.33 -1.73 0.28
C ALA A 62 3.31 -1.50 1.44
N LEU A 63 4.51 -2.08 1.34
CA LEU A 63 5.45 -2.17 2.46
C LEU A 63 5.92 -0.81 2.99
N LYS A 64 6.00 0.19 2.09
CA LYS A 64 6.26 1.60 2.42
C LYS A 64 5.35 2.18 3.50
N CYS A 65 4.16 1.60 3.72
CA CYS A 65 3.22 2.06 4.73
C CYS A 65 3.69 1.71 6.15
N ASN A 66 4.16 0.49 6.36
CA ASN A 66 4.73 0.04 7.62
C ASN A 66 5.62 -1.19 7.36
N PRO A 67 6.96 -1.04 7.39
CA PRO A 67 7.90 -2.12 7.13
C PRO A 67 8.19 -2.98 8.37
N ASP A 68 7.32 -2.99 9.39
CA ASP A 68 7.50 -3.83 10.57
C ASP A 68 7.58 -5.33 10.20
N PRO A 69 8.67 -6.04 10.54
CA PRO A 69 8.82 -7.44 10.15
C PRO A 69 7.74 -8.38 10.68
N THR A 70 7.07 -8.06 11.80
CA THR A 70 5.96 -8.85 12.34
C THR A 70 4.72 -8.71 11.47
N VAL A 71 4.42 -7.50 10.99
CA VAL A 71 3.35 -7.28 9.98
C VAL A 71 3.67 -8.05 8.71
N VAL A 72 4.91 -7.94 8.21
CA VAL A 72 5.35 -8.67 7.00
C VAL A 72 5.16 -10.17 7.19
N ARG A 73 5.66 -10.76 8.28
CA ARG A 73 5.56 -12.20 8.53
C ARG A 73 4.13 -12.68 8.76
N THR A 74 3.29 -11.85 9.38
CA THR A 74 1.86 -12.13 9.54
C THR A 74 1.17 -12.24 8.18
N ILE A 75 1.32 -11.22 7.32
CA ILE A 75 0.76 -11.24 5.96
C ILE A 75 1.36 -12.37 5.13
N ALA A 76 2.64 -12.71 5.36
CA ALA A 76 3.32 -13.78 4.64
C ALA A 76 2.71 -15.15 4.96
N ALA A 77 2.41 -15.38 6.24
CA ALA A 77 1.77 -16.58 6.75
C ALA A 77 0.33 -16.75 6.24
N LEU A 78 -0.34 -15.64 5.93
CA LEU A 78 -1.65 -15.61 5.27
C LEU A 78 -1.56 -15.78 3.74
N ASN A 79 -0.37 -16.08 3.21
CA ASN A 79 -0.08 -16.17 1.78
C ASN A 79 -0.31 -14.85 1.00
N GLY A 80 -0.19 -13.71 1.68
CA GLY A 80 -0.35 -12.39 1.09
C GLY A 80 0.78 -11.99 0.14
N ARG A 81 0.58 -10.96 -0.68
CA ARG A 81 1.58 -10.47 -1.64
C ARG A 81 2.08 -9.09 -1.22
N TYR A 82 3.06 -8.53 -1.92
CA TYR A 82 3.70 -7.26 -1.52
C TYR A 82 3.93 -6.32 -2.71
N ASP A 83 3.62 -5.04 -2.49
CA ASP A 83 4.15 -3.92 -3.26
C ASP A 83 5.42 -3.43 -2.56
N CYS A 84 6.54 -3.48 -3.29
CA CYS A 84 7.81 -2.93 -2.84
C CYS A 84 8.22 -1.74 -3.70
N ALA A 85 8.71 -0.68 -3.08
CA ALA A 85 9.18 0.55 -3.73
C ALA A 85 10.72 0.70 -3.76
N SER A 86 11.46 -0.21 -3.11
CA SER A 86 12.91 -0.13 -3.00
C SER A 86 13.59 -1.51 -2.92
N LYS A 87 14.92 -1.54 -3.13
CA LYS A 87 15.73 -2.76 -2.94
C LYS A 87 15.58 -3.29 -1.51
N GLN A 88 15.59 -2.39 -0.53
CA GLN A 88 15.54 -2.70 0.89
C GLN A 88 14.20 -3.37 1.24
N GLU A 89 13.10 -2.89 0.66
CA GLU A 89 11.80 -3.52 0.84
C GLU A 89 11.75 -4.93 0.24
N ILE A 90 12.27 -5.12 -0.98
CA ILE A 90 12.37 -6.45 -1.59
C ILE A 90 13.22 -7.38 -0.71
N GLN A 91 14.34 -6.89 -0.17
CA GLN A 91 15.20 -7.64 0.74
C GLN A 91 14.44 -8.10 1.98
N LEU A 92 13.78 -7.16 2.67
CA LEU A 92 13.02 -7.44 3.89
C LEU A 92 11.93 -8.51 3.66
N VAL A 93 11.15 -8.36 2.58
CA VAL A 93 10.08 -9.31 2.24
C VAL A 93 10.65 -10.70 1.96
N MET A 94 11.75 -10.80 1.20
CA MET A 94 12.40 -12.07 0.91
C MET A 94 13.06 -12.70 2.15
N GLU A 95 13.66 -11.90 3.04
CA GLU A 95 14.20 -12.35 4.33
C GLU A 95 13.12 -12.93 5.24
N CYS A 96 11.87 -12.47 5.08
CA CYS A 96 10.70 -13.05 5.73
C CYS A 96 10.19 -14.35 5.06
N GLY A 97 10.92 -14.89 4.09
CA GLY A 97 10.61 -16.17 3.43
C GLY A 97 9.59 -16.08 2.30
N VAL A 98 9.31 -14.87 1.79
CA VAL A 98 8.37 -14.65 0.68
C VAL A 98 9.08 -14.86 -0.67
N SER A 99 8.41 -15.57 -1.58
CA SER A 99 8.94 -15.83 -2.91
C SER A 99 8.80 -14.61 -3.85
N PRO A 100 9.72 -14.43 -4.81
CA PRO A 100 9.71 -13.28 -5.73
C PRO A 100 8.42 -13.12 -6.56
N ASP A 101 7.72 -14.20 -6.87
CA ASP A 101 6.46 -14.19 -7.64
C ASP A 101 5.29 -13.53 -6.90
N ARG A 102 5.44 -13.32 -5.58
CA ARG A 102 4.48 -12.61 -4.72
C ARG A 102 4.82 -11.13 -4.55
N ILE A 103 5.76 -10.59 -5.33
CA ILE A 103 6.24 -9.21 -5.22
C ILE A 103 6.01 -8.48 -6.54
N ILE A 104 5.41 -7.29 -6.47
CA ILE A 104 5.45 -6.29 -7.55
C ILE A 104 6.38 -5.16 -7.13
N PHE A 105 7.26 -4.72 -8.04
CA PHE A 105 8.12 -3.56 -7.80
C PHE A 105 7.45 -2.30 -8.36
N ALA A 106 6.57 -1.69 -7.57
CA ALA A 106 5.65 -0.65 -8.05
C ALA A 106 6.14 0.80 -7.88
N ASN A 107 7.44 1.03 -7.72
CA ASN A 107 8.01 2.37 -7.88
C ASN A 107 8.17 2.70 -9.37
N PRO A 108 7.51 3.75 -9.91
CA PRO A 108 7.63 4.09 -11.32
C PRO A 108 9.05 4.51 -11.72
N ILE A 109 9.82 5.10 -10.80
CA ILE A 109 11.18 5.59 -11.07
C ILE A 109 12.20 4.88 -10.18
N LYS A 110 12.84 3.84 -10.71
CA LYS A 110 13.68 2.90 -9.93
C LYS A 110 15.17 3.27 -9.91
N GLY A 111 15.84 3.04 -8.78
CA GLY A 111 17.31 3.10 -8.76
C GLY A 111 17.93 2.02 -9.64
N ILE A 112 19.03 2.33 -10.35
CA ILE A 112 19.73 1.34 -11.21
C ILE A 112 20.14 0.10 -10.42
N SER A 113 20.69 0.29 -9.21
CA SER A 113 21.07 -0.81 -8.31
C SER A 113 19.86 -1.62 -7.83
N HIS A 114 18.67 -1.00 -7.75
CA HIS A 114 17.44 -1.67 -7.32
C HIS A 114 16.92 -2.57 -8.44
N VAL A 115 16.92 -2.10 -9.69
CA VAL A 115 16.55 -2.91 -10.86
C VAL A 115 17.48 -4.12 -11.01
N ARG A 116 18.80 -3.93 -10.86
CA ARG A 116 19.76 -5.04 -10.89
C ARG A 116 19.51 -6.06 -9.79
N TYR A 117 19.15 -5.60 -8.60
CA TYR A 117 18.80 -6.49 -7.50
C TYR A 117 17.51 -7.26 -7.80
N ALA A 118 16.45 -6.58 -8.23
CA ALA A 118 15.19 -7.21 -8.60
C ALA A 118 15.38 -8.29 -9.69
N LYS A 119 16.23 -8.02 -10.71
CA LYS A 119 16.66 -9.04 -11.69
C LYS A 119 17.37 -10.21 -11.05
N LYS A 120 18.35 -9.95 -10.18
CA LYS A 120 19.12 -10.99 -9.49
C LYS A 120 18.21 -11.94 -8.69
N VAL A 121 17.16 -11.42 -8.07
CA VAL A 121 16.26 -12.21 -7.22
C VAL A 121 14.99 -12.70 -7.92
N GLY A 122 14.73 -12.29 -9.16
CA GLY A 122 13.60 -12.78 -9.94
C GLY A 122 12.26 -12.05 -9.70
N VAL A 123 12.28 -10.81 -9.20
CA VAL A 123 11.07 -9.96 -9.14
C VAL A 123 10.89 -9.30 -10.51
N ASP A 124 9.96 -9.81 -11.32
CA ASP A 124 9.85 -9.48 -12.75
C ASP A 124 8.74 -8.48 -13.11
N ARG A 125 7.71 -8.31 -12.26
CA ARG A 125 6.63 -7.32 -12.45
C ARG A 125 7.05 -5.94 -11.94
N MET A 126 7.05 -4.93 -12.81
CA MET A 126 7.52 -3.57 -12.48
C MET A 126 6.65 -2.49 -13.10
N THR A 127 6.35 -1.43 -12.34
CA THR A 127 5.61 -0.29 -12.90
C THR A 127 6.50 0.64 -13.72
N VAL A 128 5.93 1.29 -14.73
CA VAL A 128 6.57 2.35 -15.53
C VAL A 128 5.55 3.42 -15.90
N ASP A 129 5.97 4.67 -16.04
CA ASP A 129 5.13 5.77 -16.53
C ASP A 129 5.83 6.64 -17.58
N THR A 130 7.10 6.35 -17.91
CA THR A 130 7.87 7.13 -18.88
C THR A 130 8.72 6.25 -19.80
N THR A 131 9.02 6.75 -21.00
CA THR A 131 9.91 6.08 -21.96
C THR A 131 11.35 5.94 -21.44
N ASN A 132 11.83 6.91 -20.66
CA ASN A 132 13.14 6.84 -20.01
C ASN A 132 13.23 5.65 -19.05
N GLU A 133 12.16 5.37 -18.31
CA GLU A 133 12.11 4.21 -17.43
C GLU A 133 12.14 2.90 -18.23
N VAL A 134 11.34 2.82 -19.31
CA VAL A 134 11.33 1.67 -20.22
C VAL A 134 12.73 1.42 -20.79
N LEU A 135 13.42 2.46 -21.26
CA LEU A 135 14.79 2.33 -21.80
C LEU A 135 15.78 1.85 -20.75
N LYS A 136 15.64 2.30 -19.49
CA LYS A 136 16.46 1.83 -18.38
C LYS A 136 16.21 0.35 -18.10
N LEU A 137 14.95 -0.08 -18.06
CA LEU A 137 14.60 -1.49 -17.86
C LEU A 137 15.05 -2.34 -19.04
N LYS A 138 14.93 -1.89 -20.28
CA LYS A 138 15.45 -2.61 -21.45
C LYS A 138 16.93 -2.94 -21.32
N LYS A 139 17.73 -2.00 -20.80
CA LYS A 139 19.18 -2.18 -20.63
C LYS A 139 19.54 -3.09 -19.46
N LEU A 140 18.75 -3.08 -18.38
CA LEU A 140 19.11 -3.74 -17.12
C LEU A 140 18.38 -5.07 -16.91
N TYR A 141 17.12 -5.14 -17.33
CA TYR A 141 16.20 -6.25 -17.14
C TYR A 141 15.19 -6.37 -18.30
N PRO A 142 15.64 -6.72 -19.52
CA PRO A 142 14.79 -6.80 -20.71
C PRO A 142 13.66 -7.84 -20.61
N GLU A 143 13.77 -8.81 -19.70
CA GLU A 143 12.75 -9.84 -19.43
C GLU A 143 11.65 -9.36 -18.48
N ALA A 144 11.76 -8.16 -17.90
CA ALA A 144 10.77 -7.62 -16.97
C ALA A 144 9.40 -7.41 -17.65
N LYS A 145 8.34 -7.65 -16.88
CA LYS A 145 6.94 -7.46 -17.23
C LYS A 145 6.51 -6.06 -16.79
N LEU A 146 6.25 -5.21 -17.76
CA LEU A 146 5.95 -3.80 -17.53
C LEU A 146 4.47 -3.60 -17.21
N VAL A 147 4.18 -2.84 -16.16
CA VAL A 147 2.84 -2.40 -15.80
C VAL A 147 2.79 -0.89 -15.97
N ILE A 148 2.04 -0.38 -16.94
CA ILE A 148 1.98 1.07 -17.16
C ILE A 148 1.14 1.70 -16.05
N ARG A 149 1.71 2.65 -15.30
CA ARG A 149 0.94 3.45 -14.34
C ARG A 149 0.29 4.61 -15.07
N ILE A 150 -1.03 4.72 -14.98
CA ILE A 150 -1.79 5.84 -15.51
C ILE A 150 -2.10 6.87 -14.42
N GLY A 151 -2.13 8.14 -14.80
CA GLY A 151 -2.46 9.26 -13.92
C GLY A 151 -3.96 9.42 -13.79
N ILE A 152 -4.52 8.95 -12.67
CA ILE A 152 -5.92 9.18 -12.27
C ILE A 152 -5.90 9.52 -10.78
N ASP A 153 -6.47 10.67 -10.40
CA ASP A 153 -6.71 11.02 -9.00
C ASP A 153 -8.19 10.84 -8.65
N GLY A 154 -8.49 10.51 -7.39
CA GLY A 154 -9.84 10.67 -6.85
C GLY A 154 -10.18 12.14 -6.64
N PHE A 155 -11.47 12.51 -6.75
CA PHE A 155 -11.90 13.90 -6.55
C PHE A 155 -11.61 14.40 -5.13
N GLU A 156 -11.68 13.50 -4.14
CA GLU A 156 -11.40 13.78 -2.74
C GLU A 156 -10.34 12.80 -2.21
N CYS A 157 -9.09 13.25 -2.14
CA CYS A 157 -7.99 12.47 -1.55
C CYS A 157 -7.06 13.35 -0.70
N GLY A 158 -6.51 12.77 0.37
CA GLY A 158 -5.64 13.49 1.31
C GLY A 158 -4.25 13.79 0.74
N MET A 159 -3.78 12.94 -0.18
CA MET A 159 -2.52 13.11 -0.92
C MET A 159 -2.73 12.71 -2.38
N THR A 160 -2.44 13.62 -3.32
CA THR A 160 -2.45 13.34 -4.76
C THR A 160 -1.09 12.85 -5.24
N PHE A 161 -1.09 11.91 -6.19
CA PHE A 161 0.15 11.38 -6.77
C PHE A 161 0.24 11.54 -8.29
N SER A 162 -0.88 11.80 -9.00
CA SER A 162 -0.89 11.88 -10.47
C SER A 162 0.08 12.93 -11.02
N ARG A 163 0.22 14.07 -10.33
CA ARG A 163 1.15 15.15 -10.72
C ARG A 163 2.62 14.71 -10.74
N LYS A 164 2.97 13.71 -9.94
CA LYS A 164 4.34 13.20 -9.82
C LYS A 164 4.53 11.89 -10.59
N PHE A 165 3.48 11.08 -10.70
CA PHE A 165 3.53 9.72 -11.24
C PHE A 165 2.30 9.39 -12.07
N GLY A 166 2.54 8.66 -13.16
CA GLY A 166 1.51 8.16 -14.06
C GLY A 166 1.35 8.99 -15.32
N CYS A 167 1.25 8.33 -16.47
CA CYS A 167 1.02 8.99 -17.75
C CYS A 167 -0.47 9.24 -17.97
N GLU A 168 -0.81 10.29 -18.73
CA GLU A 168 -2.19 10.60 -19.06
C GLU A 168 -2.84 9.41 -19.78
N PRO A 169 -4.06 8.97 -19.39
CA PRO A 169 -4.75 7.81 -19.95
C PRO A 169 -5.32 8.07 -21.36
N THR A 170 -4.59 8.83 -22.18
CA THR A 170 -4.97 9.24 -23.53
C THR A 170 -3.83 8.92 -24.51
N MET A 171 -3.37 9.91 -25.27
CA MET A 171 -2.33 9.77 -26.28
C MET A 171 -0.96 9.45 -25.67
N GLU A 172 -0.69 9.90 -24.45
CA GLU A 172 0.59 9.63 -23.77
C GLU A 172 0.77 8.13 -23.49
N THR A 173 -0.25 7.49 -22.91
CA THR A 173 -0.24 6.03 -22.67
C THR A 173 -0.07 5.24 -23.97
N VAL A 174 -0.75 5.63 -25.06
CA VAL A 174 -0.63 4.97 -26.37
C VAL A 174 0.77 5.12 -26.97
N LYS A 175 1.40 6.29 -26.81
CA LYS A 175 2.80 6.51 -27.22
C LYS A 175 3.76 5.65 -26.42
N LEU A 176 3.54 5.51 -25.11
CA LEU A 176 4.36 4.65 -24.25
C LEU A 176 4.21 3.18 -24.65
N MET A 177 2.99 2.71 -24.92
CA MET A 177 2.75 1.36 -25.46
C MET A 177 3.48 1.13 -26.79
N SER A 178 3.41 2.09 -27.72
CA SER A 178 4.11 2.02 -29.00
C SER A 178 5.62 1.89 -28.80
N TYR A 179 6.19 2.66 -27.87
CA TYR A 179 7.61 2.59 -27.54
C TYR A 179 8.01 1.26 -26.90
N ILE A 180 7.20 0.72 -25.96
CA ILE A 180 7.43 -0.60 -25.36
C ILE A 180 7.47 -1.69 -26.43
N LYS A 181 6.58 -1.61 -27.44
CA LYS A 181 6.57 -2.51 -28.58
C LYS A 181 7.83 -2.37 -29.44
N GLU A 182 8.22 -1.14 -29.75
CA GLU A 182 9.41 -0.82 -30.55
C GLU A 182 10.68 -1.40 -29.93
N VAL A 183 10.85 -1.27 -28.61
CA VAL A 183 12.02 -1.81 -27.90
C VAL A 183 11.90 -3.30 -27.58
N GLY A 184 10.78 -3.94 -27.93
CA GLY A 184 10.53 -5.37 -27.71
C GLY A 184 10.56 -5.77 -26.24
N MET A 185 9.82 -5.07 -25.39
CA MET A 185 9.57 -5.45 -23.99
C MET A 185 8.14 -5.92 -23.79
N CYS A 186 7.90 -6.70 -22.73
CA CYS A 186 6.59 -7.23 -22.39
C CYS A 186 5.76 -6.16 -21.67
N LEU A 187 4.64 -5.73 -22.27
CA LEU A 187 3.58 -5.03 -21.56
C LEU A 187 2.67 -6.08 -20.90
N HIS A 188 2.52 -6.01 -19.59
CA HIS A 188 1.76 -6.97 -18.79
C HIS A 188 0.45 -6.40 -18.24
N GLY A 189 0.30 -5.08 -18.14
CA GLY A 189 -0.96 -4.49 -17.69
C GLY A 189 -0.88 -3.01 -17.38
N PHE A 190 -1.89 -2.54 -16.64
CA PHE A 190 -2.03 -1.15 -16.24
C PHE A 190 -2.24 -1.05 -14.72
N SER A 191 -1.75 0.03 -14.13
CA SER A 191 -1.93 0.36 -12.72
C SER A 191 -2.41 1.80 -12.54
N PHE A 192 -3.10 2.10 -11.46
CA PHE A 192 -3.41 3.47 -11.05
C PHE A 192 -3.34 3.60 -9.53
N HIS A 193 -3.37 4.83 -8.99
CA HIS A 193 -3.47 5.05 -7.55
C HIS A 193 -4.16 6.38 -7.26
N LEU A 194 -5.33 6.33 -6.61
CA LEU A 194 -6.25 7.47 -6.44
C LEU A 194 -5.90 8.43 -5.29
N GLY A 195 -4.66 8.39 -4.80
CA GLY A 195 -4.25 9.10 -3.58
C GLY A 195 -4.50 8.33 -2.28
N SER A 196 -4.04 8.88 -1.15
CA SER A 196 -4.23 8.26 0.18
C SER A 196 -4.44 9.29 1.31
N PRO A 197 -5.47 9.10 2.17
CA PRO A 197 -6.65 8.28 1.91
C PRO A 197 -7.46 8.82 0.71
N CYS A 198 -8.25 7.97 0.07
CA CYS A 198 -9.19 8.33 -0.98
C CYS A 198 -10.62 8.13 -0.45
N TRP A 199 -11.44 9.17 -0.49
CA TRP A 199 -12.83 9.15 0.00
C TRP A 199 -13.87 8.98 -1.12
N ASP A 200 -13.44 9.10 -2.37
CA ASP A 200 -14.27 8.87 -3.56
C ASP A 200 -14.22 7.39 -3.99
N ALA A 201 -15.15 6.59 -3.47
CA ALA A 201 -15.23 5.17 -3.82
C ALA A 201 -15.50 4.93 -5.31
N ASP A 202 -16.28 5.80 -5.96
CA ASP A 202 -16.65 5.67 -7.37
C ASP A 202 -15.47 5.92 -8.32
N ALA A 203 -14.42 6.60 -7.85
CA ALA A 203 -13.19 6.78 -8.62
C ALA A 203 -12.52 5.44 -8.96
N TYR A 204 -12.63 4.42 -8.10
CA TYR A 204 -12.09 3.09 -8.39
C TYR A 204 -12.78 2.47 -9.59
N GLY A 205 -14.10 2.52 -9.65
CA GLY A 205 -14.87 1.99 -10.78
C GLY A 205 -14.50 2.67 -12.11
N ARG A 206 -14.47 4.01 -12.13
CA ARG A 206 -14.08 4.79 -13.33
C ARG A 206 -12.65 4.48 -13.80
N ALA A 207 -11.73 4.31 -12.86
CA ALA A 207 -10.34 3.99 -13.18
C ALA A 207 -10.18 2.56 -13.72
N ILE A 208 -10.91 1.58 -13.16
CA ILE A 208 -10.97 0.21 -13.68
C ILE A 208 -11.50 0.19 -15.11
N GLU A 209 -12.58 0.93 -15.39
CA GLU A 209 -13.13 1.04 -16.75
C GLU A 209 -12.10 1.61 -17.74
N THR A 210 -11.35 2.62 -17.32
CA THR A 210 -10.26 3.21 -18.11
C THR A 210 -9.16 2.17 -18.40
N CYS A 211 -8.71 1.42 -17.39
CA CYS A 211 -7.75 0.34 -17.57
C CYS A 211 -8.28 -0.76 -18.50
N ASN A 212 -9.55 -1.14 -18.38
CA ASN A 212 -10.18 -2.13 -19.24
C ASN A 212 -10.22 -1.68 -20.71
N GLN A 213 -10.47 -0.40 -20.98
CA GLN A 213 -10.38 0.17 -22.32
C GLN A 213 -8.93 0.13 -22.85
N LEU A 214 -7.95 0.46 -22.00
CA LEU A 214 -6.53 0.43 -22.37
C LEU A 214 -6.03 -1.00 -22.65
N ILE A 215 -6.55 -2.02 -21.96
CA ILE A 215 -6.27 -3.43 -22.28
C ILE A 215 -6.73 -3.76 -23.70
N LYS A 216 -7.95 -3.38 -24.08
CA LYS A 216 -8.46 -3.59 -25.45
C LYS A 216 -7.60 -2.90 -26.51
N VAL A 217 -7.10 -1.69 -26.19
CA VAL A 217 -6.15 -0.98 -27.05
C VAL A 217 -4.83 -1.77 -27.14
N ALA A 218 -4.27 -2.21 -26.02
CA ALA A 218 -3.04 -3.00 -25.98
C ALA A 218 -3.17 -4.31 -26.79
N GLU A 219 -4.31 -5.01 -26.69
CA GLU A 219 -4.63 -6.20 -27.48
C GLU A 219 -4.61 -5.89 -28.99
N SER A 220 -5.28 -4.82 -29.41
CA SER A 220 -5.27 -4.37 -30.82
C SER A 220 -3.87 -3.96 -31.31
N MET A 221 -3.01 -3.51 -30.40
CA MET A 221 -1.60 -3.20 -30.65
C MET A 221 -0.73 -4.46 -30.62
N GLY A 222 -1.27 -5.65 -30.36
CA GLY A 222 -0.56 -6.92 -30.37
C GLY A 222 0.23 -7.22 -29.09
N PHE A 223 -0.30 -6.84 -27.93
CA PHE A 223 0.22 -7.24 -26.61
C PHE A 223 -0.62 -8.38 -26.01
N PRO A 224 -0.32 -9.66 -26.31
CA PRO A 224 -1.12 -10.79 -25.85
C PRO A 224 -0.98 -11.07 -24.33
N ASP A 225 0.07 -10.56 -23.70
CA ASP A 225 0.39 -10.77 -22.28
C ASP A 225 -0.13 -9.64 -21.36
N CYS A 226 -0.87 -8.67 -21.92
CA CYS A 226 -1.47 -7.57 -21.19
C CYS A 226 -2.70 -8.05 -20.42
N LYS A 227 -2.48 -8.65 -19.24
CA LYS A 227 -3.48 -9.40 -18.46
C LYS A 227 -3.57 -8.99 -16.99
N LEU A 228 -3.18 -7.75 -16.66
CA LEU A 228 -3.18 -7.25 -15.30
C LEU A 228 -3.85 -5.87 -15.21
N ILE A 229 -4.76 -5.72 -14.25
CA ILE A 229 -5.17 -4.42 -13.72
C ILE A 229 -4.76 -4.36 -12.25
N ASP A 230 -3.98 -3.36 -11.92
CA ASP A 230 -3.61 -3.02 -10.55
C ASP A 230 -4.36 -1.76 -10.12
N ILE A 231 -5.28 -1.90 -9.17
CA ILE A 231 -6.12 -0.80 -8.71
C ILE A 231 -5.44 0.10 -7.66
N GLY A 232 -4.17 -0.17 -7.34
CA GLY A 232 -3.37 0.59 -6.39
C GLY A 232 -3.92 0.53 -4.97
N GLY A 233 -3.58 1.53 -4.16
CA GLY A 233 -4.04 1.68 -2.78
C GLY A 233 -4.91 2.92 -2.59
N GLY A 234 -4.93 3.43 -1.36
CA GLY A 234 -5.71 4.62 -0.99
C GLY A 234 -6.88 4.34 -0.04
N ILE A 235 -7.18 3.07 0.18
CA ILE A 235 -8.27 2.63 1.04
C ILE A 235 -7.88 2.81 2.51
N SER A 236 -8.79 3.42 3.28
CA SER A 236 -8.68 3.58 4.73
C SER A 236 -8.82 2.24 5.44
N GLY A 237 -8.05 2.04 6.50
CA GLY A 237 -8.18 0.95 7.44
C GLY A 237 -9.12 1.26 8.60
N ILE A 238 -9.59 2.50 8.75
CA ILE A 238 -10.56 2.84 9.81
C ILE A 238 -11.88 2.11 9.55
N ASP A 239 -12.40 1.43 10.58
CA ASP A 239 -13.66 0.70 10.52
C ASP A 239 -14.83 1.66 10.25
N GLY A 240 -15.74 1.28 9.34
CA GLY A 240 -16.82 2.13 8.81
C GLY A 240 -17.06 1.85 7.33
N THR A 241 -17.89 2.65 6.65
CA THR A 241 -18.41 2.37 5.29
C THR A 241 -17.38 2.43 4.15
N SER A 242 -16.14 2.84 4.41
CA SER A 242 -15.16 3.12 3.35
C SER A 242 -14.82 1.87 2.53
N ILE A 243 -14.54 0.74 3.17
CA ILE A 243 -14.19 -0.50 2.46
C ILE A 243 -15.41 -1.11 1.77
N GLU A 244 -16.61 -1.02 2.35
CA GLU A 244 -17.84 -1.53 1.74
C GLU A 244 -18.19 -0.76 0.47
N GLN A 245 -18.09 0.57 0.50
CA GLN A 245 -18.36 1.43 -0.66
C GLN A 245 -17.35 1.18 -1.78
N VAL A 246 -16.05 1.11 -1.44
CA VAL A 246 -14.99 0.79 -2.41
C VAL A 246 -15.20 -0.60 -2.99
N ALA A 247 -15.47 -1.62 -2.16
CA ALA A 247 -15.69 -2.98 -2.62
C ALA A 247 -16.92 -3.07 -3.54
N ALA A 248 -18.02 -2.38 -3.23
CA ALA A 248 -19.20 -2.33 -4.08
C ALA A 248 -18.88 -1.73 -5.46
N SER A 249 -18.19 -0.58 -5.49
CA SER A 249 -17.82 0.09 -6.74
C SER A 249 -16.84 -0.74 -7.59
N VAL A 250 -15.82 -1.33 -6.94
CA VAL A 250 -14.84 -2.21 -7.59
C VAL A 250 -15.53 -3.45 -8.16
N ASN A 251 -16.32 -4.17 -7.36
CA ASN A 251 -16.97 -5.39 -7.82
C ASN A 251 -17.92 -5.13 -9.01
N ALA A 252 -18.68 -4.03 -8.97
CA ALA A 252 -19.54 -3.63 -10.08
C ALA A 252 -18.75 -3.34 -11.37
N ALA A 253 -17.64 -2.60 -11.26
CA ALA A 253 -16.79 -2.32 -12.42
C ALA A 253 -16.14 -3.59 -12.99
N LEU A 254 -15.77 -4.54 -12.13
CA LEU A 254 -15.17 -5.82 -12.53
C LEU A 254 -16.14 -6.74 -13.29
N GLU A 255 -17.46 -6.56 -13.21
CA GLU A 255 -18.43 -7.33 -14.02
C GLU A 255 -18.17 -7.19 -15.53
N ASN A 256 -17.62 -6.04 -15.96
CA ASN A 256 -17.30 -5.74 -17.35
C ASN A 256 -15.84 -6.07 -17.74
N VAL A 257 -15.05 -6.64 -16.82
CA VAL A 257 -13.64 -7.00 -17.03
C VAL A 257 -13.52 -8.50 -17.27
N ASP A 258 -12.86 -8.88 -18.37
CA ASP A 258 -12.61 -10.27 -18.75
C ASP A 258 -12.03 -11.06 -17.57
N PRO A 259 -12.60 -12.23 -17.20
CA PRO A 259 -12.14 -13.04 -16.07
C PRO A 259 -10.69 -13.53 -16.15
N SER A 260 -10.08 -13.55 -17.34
CA SER A 260 -8.68 -13.91 -17.54
C SER A 260 -7.70 -12.79 -17.17
N ILE A 261 -8.18 -11.57 -16.95
CA ILE A 261 -7.39 -10.46 -16.43
C ILE A 261 -7.25 -10.61 -14.92
N GLU A 262 -6.00 -10.72 -14.47
CA GLU A 262 -5.65 -10.69 -13.05
C GLU A 262 -5.93 -9.30 -12.49
N ILE A 263 -6.61 -9.23 -11.34
CA ILE A 263 -6.85 -7.97 -10.63
C ILE A 263 -6.07 -8.00 -9.32
N ILE A 264 -5.25 -6.98 -9.12
CA ILE A 264 -4.48 -6.79 -7.88
C ILE A 264 -4.74 -5.39 -7.32
N SER A 265 -4.32 -5.18 -6.08
CA SER A 265 -4.37 -3.88 -5.39
C SER A 265 -3.14 -3.73 -4.50
N GLU A 266 -2.79 -2.50 -4.14
CA GLU A 266 -1.66 -2.13 -3.29
C GLU A 266 -2.08 -1.52 -1.93
N PRO A 267 -2.94 -2.19 -1.12
CA PRO A 267 -3.36 -1.64 0.16
C PRO A 267 -2.19 -1.55 1.15
N GLY A 268 -1.89 -0.34 1.62
CA GLY A 268 -0.99 -0.12 2.76
C GLY A 268 -1.78 0.16 4.03
N ARG A 269 -2.29 1.39 4.12
CA ARG A 269 -3.06 1.92 5.26
C ARG A 269 -4.17 0.98 5.73
N TYR A 270 -4.95 0.43 4.80
CA TYR A 270 -6.00 -0.56 5.09
C TYR A 270 -5.58 -1.67 6.07
N TYR A 271 -4.35 -2.18 5.94
CA TYR A 271 -3.86 -3.29 6.76
C TYR A 271 -3.41 -2.89 8.16
N VAL A 272 -2.92 -1.66 8.35
CA VAL A 272 -2.12 -1.31 9.53
C VAL A 272 -2.58 -0.04 10.24
N GLU A 273 -3.55 0.69 9.70
CA GLU A 273 -4.01 1.96 10.27
C GLU A 273 -4.62 1.81 11.66
N THR A 274 -5.37 0.73 11.88
CA THR A 274 -6.02 0.42 13.17
C THR A 274 -5.24 -0.59 14.02
N ALA A 275 -4.20 -1.19 13.46
CA ALA A 275 -3.47 -2.28 14.10
C ALA A 275 -2.43 -1.81 15.13
N PHE A 276 -2.12 -0.51 15.17
CA PHE A 276 -1.10 0.03 16.06
C PHE A 276 -1.71 1.03 17.06
N THR A 277 -1.47 0.80 18.35
CA THR A 277 -1.82 1.76 19.41
C THR A 277 -0.55 2.26 20.09
N LEU A 278 -0.36 3.57 20.17
CA LEU A 278 0.79 4.21 20.81
C LEU A 278 0.48 4.54 22.29
N ALA A 279 1.34 4.08 23.19
CA ALA A 279 1.45 4.63 24.54
C ALA A 279 2.58 5.66 24.58
N ALA A 280 2.28 6.85 25.09
CA ALA A 280 3.27 7.88 25.38
C ALA A 280 3.11 8.37 26.82
N CYS A 281 4.22 8.61 27.50
CA CYS A 281 4.25 9.04 28.89
C CYS A 281 4.32 10.58 28.97
N VAL A 282 3.51 11.17 29.86
CA VAL A 282 3.62 12.59 30.20
C VAL A 282 4.85 12.78 31.09
N GLN A 283 5.88 13.42 30.54
CA GLN A 283 7.15 13.71 31.24
C GLN A 283 7.10 15.03 32.01
N GLY A 284 6.23 15.95 31.61
CA GLY A 284 6.18 17.26 32.21
C GLY A 284 4.85 17.98 32.01
N LYS A 285 4.58 18.92 32.90
CA LYS A 285 3.42 19.80 32.84
C LYS A 285 3.85 21.24 33.06
N LYS A 286 3.37 22.15 32.22
CA LYS A 286 3.49 23.59 32.42
C LYS A 286 2.10 24.21 32.46
N VAL A 287 1.84 25.06 33.45
CA VAL A 287 0.59 25.83 33.55
C VAL A 287 0.93 27.28 33.23
N VAL A 288 0.15 27.89 32.35
CA VAL A 288 0.30 29.29 31.92
C VAL A 288 -1.05 29.96 32.01
N GLU A 289 -1.10 31.15 32.60
CA GLU A 289 -2.28 32.00 32.62
C GLU A 289 -2.07 33.14 31.62
N GLU A 290 -2.95 33.24 30.62
CA GLU A 290 -2.92 34.27 29.58
C GLU A 290 -4.35 34.79 29.39
N ASP A 291 -4.54 36.11 29.44
CA ASP A 291 -5.85 36.77 29.27
C ASP A 291 -6.96 36.24 30.20
N GLY A 292 -6.61 35.84 31.42
CA GLY A 292 -7.54 35.24 32.39
C GLY A 292 -7.92 33.77 32.09
N VAL A 293 -7.27 33.15 31.10
CA VAL A 293 -7.46 31.74 30.74
C VAL A 293 -6.27 30.93 31.21
N VAL A 294 -6.54 29.89 32.00
CA VAL A 294 -5.52 28.91 32.43
C VAL A 294 -5.34 27.86 31.34
N LYS A 295 -4.15 27.84 30.73
CA LYS A 295 -3.70 26.83 29.76
C LYS A 295 -2.79 25.82 30.45
N GLN A 296 -2.99 24.54 30.14
CA GLN A 296 -2.14 23.44 30.61
C GLN A 296 -1.44 22.81 29.42
N PHE A 297 -0.11 22.77 29.45
CA PHE A 297 0.73 22.14 28.46
C PHE A 297 1.29 20.85 29.04
N TYR A 298 1.05 19.75 28.37
CA TYR A 298 1.59 18.43 28.70
C TYR A 298 2.69 18.09 27.69
N TYR A 299 3.85 17.70 28.20
CA TYR A 299 5.00 17.30 27.40
C TYR A 299 5.09 15.78 27.47
N VAL A 300 5.02 15.13 26.32
CA VAL A 300 5.08 13.67 26.19
C VAL A 300 6.40 13.25 25.54
N ASN A 301 6.80 12.00 25.76
CA ASN A 301 8.07 11.41 25.31
C ASN A 301 8.11 10.97 23.83
N ASP A 302 7.12 11.37 23.03
CA ASP A 302 7.09 11.23 21.57
C ASP A 302 6.44 12.49 20.95
N GLY A 303 6.59 12.74 19.66
CA GLY A 303 6.09 13.97 19.05
C GLY A 303 6.16 14.00 17.53
N THR A 304 6.11 15.20 16.97
CA THR A 304 6.02 15.44 15.52
C THR A 304 7.25 15.04 14.71
N TYR A 305 8.37 14.73 15.36
CA TYR A 305 9.56 14.16 14.71
C TYR A 305 9.67 12.63 14.89
N GLY A 306 8.71 12.02 15.59
CA GLY A 306 8.56 10.58 15.77
C GLY A 306 7.20 10.13 15.25
N ALA A 307 6.38 9.55 16.12
CA ALA A 307 5.08 8.97 15.77
C ALA A 307 4.10 9.95 15.11
N PHE A 308 4.20 11.24 15.43
CA PHE A 308 3.24 12.27 15.01
C PHE A 308 3.72 13.07 13.78
N ILE A 309 4.63 12.52 12.98
CA ILE A 309 5.15 13.22 11.78
C ILE A 309 4.04 13.61 10.78
N ASN A 310 2.93 12.89 10.76
CA ASN A 310 1.77 13.23 9.93
C ASN A 310 1.20 14.62 10.26
N GLU A 311 1.24 15.05 11.52
CA GLU A 311 0.81 16.38 11.94
C GLU A 311 1.71 17.47 11.36
N LEU A 312 3.03 17.24 11.35
CA LEU A 312 4.00 18.18 10.75
C LEU A 312 3.80 18.30 9.24
N LEU A 313 3.48 17.19 8.59
CA LEU A 313 3.22 17.12 7.15
C LEU A 313 1.84 17.66 6.76
N GLY A 314 1.01 18.06 7.73
CA GLY A 314 -0.37 18.51 7.49
C GLY A 314 -1.28 17.42 6.93
N LEU A 315 -0.89 16.15 7.08
CA LEU A 315 -1.64 14.98 6.66
C LEU A 315 -2.73 14.69 7.70
N ARG A 316 -3.70 15.61 7.81
CA ARG A 316 -4.82 15.42 8.72
C ARG A 316 -5.65 14.23 8.27
N GLN A 317 -5.77 13.21 9.12
CA GLN A 317 -6.95 12.37 9.12
C GLN A 317 -8.10 13.27 9.60
N GLN A 318 -8.95 13.74 8.69
CA GLN A 318 -10.29 14.13 9.14
C GLN A 318 -10.98 12.83 9.54
N LEU A 319 -10.92 12.51 10.84
CA LEU A 319 -11.92 11.62 11.41
C LEU A 319 -13.27 12.33 11.23
N PRO A 320 -14.28 11.69 10.65
CA PRO A 320 -15.62 12.28 10.61
C PRO A 320 -16.04 12.59 12.05
N SER A 321 -16.44 13.84 12.27
CA SER A 321 -17.04 14.34 13.51
C SER A 321 -18.33 13.63 13.85
#